data_AF-A0A381R103-F1
#
_entry.id   AF-A0A381R103-F1
#
_cell.length_a   1.000
_cell.length_b   1.000
_cell.length_c   1.000
_cell.angle_alpha   90.00
_cell.angle_beta   90.00
_cell.angle_gamma   90.00
#
_symmetry.space_group_name_H-M   'P 1'
#
loop_
_entity.id
_entity.type
_entity.pdbx_description
1 polymer ?
#
loop_
_entity_poly.entity_id
_entity_poly.type
_entity_poly.pdbx_seq_one_letter_code
_entity_poly.pdbx_strand_id
1 'polypeptide(L)' 'MIYEGESWKKINWDGLDDNKKRVPGGVYFCHIKNGNAAINHKMILLK' A
#
# COMPACT_ATOMS: atom_id res chain seq x y z
N MET A 1 -25.73 7.38 -11.04
CA MET A 1 -25.36 5.97 -10.80
C MET A 1 -23.91 5.97 -10.34
N ILE A 2 -23.66 5.58 -9.08
CA ILE A 2 -22.30 5.33 -8.61
C ILE A 2 -21.92 3.99 -9.22
N TYR A 3 -20.95 3.99 -10.14
CA TYR A 3 -20.38 2.75 -10.63
C TYR A 3 -19.59 2.14 -9.47
N GLU A 4 -20.09 1.05 -8.90
CA GLU A 4 -19.30 0.16 -8.05
C GLU A 4 -18.27 -0.55 -8.95
N GLY A 5 -17.26 0.21 -9.36
CA GLY A 5 -16.13 -0.30 -10.13
C GLY A 5 -15.34 -1.27 -9.26
N GLU A 6 -15.17 -2.49 -9.78
CA GLU A 6 -14.37 -3.61 -9.28
C GLU A 6 -13.54 -3.36 -8.01
N SER A 7 -13.96 -3.98 -6.91
CA SER A 7 -13.33 -3.89 -5.58
C SER A 7 -12.08 -4.76 -5.44
N TRP A 8 -11.07 -4.55 -6.28
CA TRP A 8 -9.74 -5.17 -6.08
C TRP A 8 -8.61 -4.31 -6.65
N LYS A 9 -8.44 -3.08 -6.14
CA LYS A 9 -7.22 -2.32 -6.41
C LYS A 9 -6.05 -2.94 -5.65
N LYS A 10 -5.20 -3.70 -6.37
CA LYS A 10 -3.95 -4.24 -5.83
C LYS A 10 -2.93 -3.12 -5.63
N ILE A 11 -2.46 -2.94 -4.40
CA ILE A 11 -1.34 -2.04 -4.09
C ILE A 11 -0.04 -2.84 -4.22
N ASN A 12 0.83 -2.41 -5.13
CA ASN A 12 2.19 -2.94 -5.24
C ASN A 12 3.17 -1.85 -4.80
N TRP A 13 4.12 -2.21 -3.93
CA TRP A 13 5.23 -1.37 -3.54
C TRP A 13 6.53 -2.03 -4.01
N ASP A 14 7.46 -1.21 -4.45
CA ASP A 14 8.76 -1.62 -5.02
C ASP A 14 9.81 -1.96 -3.94
N GLY A 15 9.51 -1.70 -2.67
CA GLY A 15 10.44 -1.92 -1.56
C GLY A 15 11.52 -0.83 -1.44
N LEU A 16 11.29 0.35 -2.03
CA LEU A 16 12.19 1.49 -1.95
C LEU A 16 11.67 2.56 -0.96
N ASP A 17 12.61 3.28 -0.36
CA ASP A 17 12.34 4.52 0.38
C ASP A 17 12.34 5.75 -0.54
N ASP A 18 12.09 6.93 0.03
CA ASP A 18 12.04 8.21 -0.70
C ASP A 18 13.38 8.58 -1.38
N ASN A 19 14.49 8.01 -0.94
CA ASN A 19 15.81 8.19 -1.52
C ASN A 19 16.14 7.13 -2.58
N LYS A 20 15.15 6.33 -3.02
CA LYS A 20 15.29 5.19 -3.92
C LYS A 20 16.21 4.10 -3.38
N LYS A 21 16.40 4.02 -2.06
CA LYS A 21 17.18 2.96 -1.41
C LYS A 21 16.28 1.81 -1.03
N ARG A 22 16.78 0.58 -1.20
CA ARG A 22 16.06 -0.63 -0.85
C ARG A 22 15.96 -0.78 0.67
N VAL A 23 14.76 -0.97 1.17
CA VAL A 23 14.51 -1.18 2.60
C VAL A 23 14.79 -2.64 3.01
N PRO A 24 15.03 -2.91 4.31
CA PRO A 24 15.19 -4.27 4.80
C PRO A 24 13.93 -5.13 4.61
N GLY A 25 14.11 -6.44 4.47
CA GLY A 25 12.98 -7.38 4.52
C GLY A 25 12.24 -7.29 5.86
N GLY A 26 10.92 -7.33 5.83
CA GLY A 26 10.10 -7.08 7.01
C GLY A 26 8.62 -6.85 6.72
N VAL A 27 7.90 -6.48 7.77
CA VAL A 27 6.48 -6.13 7.72
C VAL A 27 6.34 -4.61 7.66
N TYR A 28 5.61 -4.13 6.67
CA TYR A 28 5.32 -2.72 6.44
C TYR A 28 3.81 -2.49 6.39
N PHE A 29 3.38 -1.24 6.53
CA PHE A 29 1.97 -0.86 6.45
C PHE A 29 1.79 0.29 5.46
N CYS A 30 0.88 0.12 4.51
CA CYS A 30 0.40 1.19 3.65
C CYS A 30 -0.85 1.79 4.28
N HIS A 31 -0.79 3.07 4.63
CA HIS A 31 -1.91 3.82 5.18
C HIS A 31 -2.47 4.75 4.10
N ILE A 32 -3.70 4.52 3.67
CA ILE A 32 -4.40 5.35 2.69
C ILE A 32 -5.50 6.12 3.41
N LYS A 33 -5.52 7.44 3.24
CA LYS A 33 -6.56 8.33 3.78
C LYS A 33 -7.30 9.02 2.63
N ASN A 34 -8.63 9.00 2.66
CA ASN A 34 -9.50 9.70 1.72
C ASN A 34 -10.64 10.38 2.48
N GLY A 35 -10.49 11.67 2.78
CA GLY A 35 -11.41 12.39 3.66
C GLY A 35 -11.50 11.71 5.03
N ASN A 36 -12.70 11.27 5.39
CA ASN A 36 -12.96 10.56 6.65
C ASN A 36 -12.72 9.04 6.58
N ALA A 37 -12.45 8.49 5.38
CA ALA A 37 -12.14 7.08 5.22
C ALA A 37 -10.62 6.84 5.39
N ALA A 38 -10.26 5.76 6.07
CA ALA A 38 -8.89 5.30 6.21
C ALA A 38 -8.81 3.79 5.99
N ILE A 39 -7.76 3.35 5.30
CA ILE A 39 -7.49 1.94 5.06
C ILE A 39 -6.02 1.66 5.39
N ASN A 40 -5.77 0.61 6.16
CA ASN A 40 -4.43 0.14 6.49
C ASN A 40 -4.20 -1.22 5.85
N HIS A 41 -3.19 -1.33 4.99
CA HIS A 41 -2.82 -2.57 4.32
C HIS A 41 -1.47 -3.06 4.81
N LYS A 42 -1.43 -4.29 5.33
CA LYS A 42 -0.17 -4.97 5.68
C LYS A 42 0.55 -5.40 4.41
N MET A 43 1.83 -5.07 4.33
CA MET A 43 2.72 -5.42 3.23
C MET A 43 3.87 -6.25 3.79
N ILE A 44 4.28 -7.29 3.05
CA ILE A 44 5.39 -8.15 3.45
C ILE A 44 6.44 -8.05 2.36
N LEU A 45 7.64 -7.65 2.75
CA LEU A 45 8.82 -7.67 1.89
C LEU A 45 9.66 -8.89 2.26
N LEU A 46 9.60 -9.91 1.40
CA LEU A 46 10.46 -11.08 1.48
C LEU A 46 11.81 -10.77 0.82
N LYS A 47 12.89 -11.28 1.39
CA LYS A 47 14.27 -11.06 0.91
C LYS A 47 14.78 -12.27 0.15
#